data_AF-A0A329LXL1-F1
#
_entry.id   AF-A0A329LXL1-F1
#
_cell.length_a   1.000
_cell.length_b   1.000
_cell.length_c   1.000
_cell.angle_alpha   90.00
_cell.angle_beta   90.00
_cell.angle_gamma   90.00
#
_symmetry.space_group_name_H-M   'P 1'
#
loop_
_entity.id
_entity.type
_entity.pdbx_description
1 polymer ?
#
loop_
_entity_poly.entity_id
_entity_poly.type
_entity_poly.pdbx_seq_one_letter_code
_entity_poly.pdbx_strand_id
1 'polypeptide(L)'
;MARRRGGRRLLVPEAEQGMRRFMADVMQKQGYAVDPNQPDQVKYEVARSMGIPLNAEDNGQLTTESAGKIGGKIGGTMVREMIKLAQQQLSQGKPGR
;
A
#
# COMPACT_ATOMS: atom_id res chain seq x y z
N MET A 1 -6.88 -18.89 -3.02
CA MET A 1 -7.56 -17.60 -3.35
C MET A 1 -6.88 -16.44 -2.62
N ALA A 2 -5.97 -15.73 -3.29
CA ALA A 2 -5.53 -14.42 -2.80
C ALA A 2 -6.71 -13.45 -2.92
N ARG A 3 -7.29 -13.03 -1.79
CA ARG A 3 -8.39 -12.07 -1.77
C ARG A 3 -7.96 -10.84 -2.57
N ARG A 4 -8.59 -10.66 -3.75
CA ARG A 4 -8.55 -9.39 -4.50
C ARG A 4 -8.86 -8.30 -3.47
N ARG A 5 -8.11 -7.18 -3.49
CA ARG A 5 -8.30 -6.05 -2.56
C ARG A 5 -9.65 -5.32 -2.74
N GLY A 6 -10.74 -6.00 -3.12
CA GLY A 6 -12.08 -5.44 -3.28
C GLY A 6 -12.82 -5.26 -1.95
N GLY A 7 -12.13 -4.84 -0.88
CA GLY A 7 -12.72 -4.80 0.46
C GLY A 7 -12.14 -3.77 1.42
N ARG A 8 -11.40 -2.77 0.93
CA ARG A 8 -11.05 -1.60 1.74
C ARG A 8 -11.78 -0.40 1.19
N ARG A 9 -13.04 -0.29 1.57
CA ARG A 9 -13.77 0.98 1.45
C ARG A 9 -13.01 1.97 2.34
N LEU A 10 -12.39 2.97 1.71
CA LEU A 10 -11.76 4.04 2.47
C LEU A 10 -12.82 4.71 3.34
N LEU A 11 -12.40 5.26 4.48
CA LEU A 11 -13.29 6.07 5.32
C LEU A 11 -13.88 7.25 4.51
N VAL A 12 -13.08 7.79 3.59
CA VAL A 12 -13.48 8.78 2.60
C VAL A 12 -13.40 8.14 1.22
N PRO A 13 -14.51 7.69 0.62
CA PRO A 13 -14.52 7.00 -0.68
C PRO A 13 -13.85 7.81 -1.80
N GLU A 14 -14.06 9.13 -1.80
CA GLU A 14 -13.56 10.07 -2.81
C GLU A 14 -12.03 10.14 -2.81
N ALA A 15 -11.38 9.75 -1.71
CA ALA A 15 -9.93 9.72 -1.59
C ALA A 15 -9.27 8.54 -2.33
N GLU A 16 -10.02 7.63 -2.97
CA GLU A 16 -9.46 6.42 -3.58
C GLU A 16 -8.35 6.73 -4.59
N GLN A 17 -8.59 7.67 -5.50
CA GLN A 17 -7.60 8.04 -6.51
C GLN A 17 -6.36 8.67 -5.86
N GLY A 18 -6.55 9.55 -4.87
CA GLY A 18 -5.47 10.16 -4.12
C GLY A 18 -4.63 9.12 -3.37
N MET A 19 -5.29 8.14 -2.75
CA MET A 19 -4.64 7.04 -2.02
C MET A 19 -3.83 6.13 -2.94
N ARG A 20 -4.34 5.83 -4.14
CA ARG A 20 -3.63 5.05 -5.17
C ARG A 20 -2.34 5.75 -5.61
N ARG A 21 -2.41 7.06 -5.88
CA ARG A 21 -1.23 7.86 -6.25
C ARG A 21 -0.23 7.97 -5.09
N PHE A 22 -0.73 8.25 -3.89
CA PHE A 22 0.09 8.30 -2.69
C PHE A 22 0.80 6.96 -2.42
N MET A 23 0.12 5.83 -2.66
CA MET A 23 0.74 4.50 -2.57
C MET A 23 1.88 4.32 -3.54
N ALA A 24 1.72 4.74 -4.80
CA ALA A 24 2.78 4.69 -5.78
C ALA A 24 4.00 5.50 -5.32
N ASP A 25 3.78 6.76 -4.92
CA ASP A 25 4.84 7.66 -4.48
C ASP A 25 5.60 7.13 -3.26
N VAL A 26 4.86 6.67 -2.24
CA VAL A 26 5.45 6.13 -1.01
C VAL A 26 6.26 4.89 -1.31
N MET A 27 5.73 3.96 -2.09
CA MET A 27 6.42 2.71 -2.39
C MET A 27 7.64 2.92 -3.29
N GLN A 28 7.56 3.85 -4.25
CA GLN A 28 8.71 4.26 -5.06
C GLN A 28 9.81 4.87 -4.19
N LYS A 29 9.46 5.72 -3.22
CA LYS A 29 10.42 6.28 -2.24
C LYS A 29 11.03 5.21 -1.32
N GLN A 30 10.35 4.10 -1.10
CA GLN A 30 10.91 2.94 -0.39
C GLN A 30 11.84 2.09 -1.26
N GLY A 31 12.03 2.43 -2.54
CA GLY A 31 12.89 1.73 -3.48
C GLY A 31 12.21 0.57 -4.21
N TYR A 32 10.88 0.44 -4.12
CA TYR A 32 10.15 -0.56 -4.90
C TYR A 32 9.93 -0.08 -6.33
N ALA A 33 10.01 -1.00 -7.29
CA ALA A 33 9.53 -0.77 -8.64
C ALA A 33 8.00 -0.72 -8.61
N VAL A 34 7.42 0.41 -9.01
CA VAL A 34 5.97 0.61 -9.03
C VAL A 34 5.55 1.21 -10.36
N ASP A 35 4.55 0.60 -10.99
CA ASP A 35 3.81 1.21 -12.09
C ASP A 35 2.73 2.15 -11.51
N PRO A 36 2.81 3.47 -11.74
CA PRO A 36 1.82 4.42 -11.24
C PRO A 36 0.40 4.16 -11.75
N ASN A 37 0.26 3.48 -12.89
CA ASN A 37 -1.05 3.10 -13.44
C ASN A 37 -1.63 1.87 -12.73
N GLN A 38 -0.78 1.08 -12.06
CA GLN A 38 -1.14 -0.17 -11.42
C GLN A 38 -0.52 -0.31 -10.01
N PRO A 39 -0.76 0.65 -9.10
CA PRO A 39 -0.14 0.66 -7.77
C PRO A 39 -0.49 -0.58 -6.94
N ASP A 40 -1.60 -1.25 -7.25
CA ASP A 40 -2.01 -2.49 -6.60
C ASP A 40 -1.05 -3.67 -6.88
N GLN A 41 -0.25 -3.61 -7.94
CA GLN A 41 0.74 -4.64 -8.27
C GLN A 41 1.98 -4.60 -7.38
N VAL A 42 2.21 -3.52 -6.63
CA VAL A 42 3.37 -3.40 -5.72
C VAL A 42 3.47 -4.55 -4.70
N LYS A 43 2.35 -5.21 -4.40
CA LYS A 43 2.32 -6.40 -3.53
C LYS A 43 3.23 -7.53 -4.03
N TYR A 44 3.40 -7.68 -5.34
CA TYR A 44 4.28 -8.70 -5.92
C TYR A 44 5.74 -8.34 -5.71
N GLU A 45 6.10 -7.07 -5.85
CA GLU A 45 7.49 -6.64 -5.60
C GLU A 45 7.84 -6.62 -4.11
N VAL A 46 6.91 -6.22 -3.26
CA VAL A 46 7.09 -6.35 -1.81
C VAL A 46 7.25 -7.82 -1.42
N ALA A 47 6.42 -8.72 -1.95
CA ALA A 47 6.55 -10.15 -1.69
C ALA A 47 7.89 -10.72 -2.17
N ARG A 48 8.32 -10.37 -3.39
CA ARG A 48 9.62 -10.75 -3.95
C ARG A 48 10.78 -10.29 -3.07
N SER A 49 10.74 -9.05 -2.58
CA SER A 49 11.78 -8.51 -1.67
C SER A 49 11.86 -9.25 -0.33
N MET A 50 10.79 -9.95 0.06
CA MET A 50 10.69 -10.70 1.31
C MET A 50 10.91 -12.21 1.12
N GLY A 51 11.16 -12.68 -0.12
CA GLY A 51 11.23 -14.10 -0.43
C GLY A 51 9.89 -14.84 -0.25
N ILE A 52 8.76 -14.13 -0.31
CA ILE A 52 7.44 -14.72 -0.15
C ILE A 52 6.88 -15.04 -1.55
N PRO A 53 6.49 -16.29 -1.84
CA PRO A 53 5.95 -16.70 -3.14
C PRO A 53 4.51 -16.23 -3.30
N LEU A 54 4.33 -14.97 -3.73
CA LEU A 54 3.05 -14.41 -4.14
C LEU A 54 3.02 -14.27 -5.66
N ASN A 55 2.05 -14.89 -6.32
CA ASN A 55 1.86 -14.79 -7.77
C ASN A 55 0.42 -14.37 -8.14
N ALA A 56 0.16 -14.11 -9.42
CA ALA A 56 -1.13 -13.64 -9.89
C ALA A 56 -2.21 -14.74 -10.01
N GLU A 57 -1.79 -16.01 -10.08
CA GLU A 57 -2.64 -17.15 -10.40
C GLU A 57 -3.07 -17.88 -9.12
N ASP A 58 -2.22 -18.77 -8.60
CA ASP A 58 -2.50 -19.58 -7.43
C ASP A 58 -1.57 -19.32 -6.27
N ASN A 59 -2.19 -19.06 -5.12
CA ASN A 59 -1.51 -18.81 -3.84
C ASN A 59 -2.07 -19.75 -2.77
N GLY A 60 -2.50 -20.96 -3.14
CA GLY A 60 -3.07 -21.95 -2.22
C GLY A 60 -2.15 -22.31 -1.05
N GLN A 61 -0.84 -22.23 -1.25
CA GLN A 61 0.18 -22.49 -0.23
C GLN A 61 0.62 -21.22 0.53
N LEU A 62 0.11 -20.04 0.18
CA LEU A 62 0.48 -18.80 0.85
C LEU A 62 -0.14 -18.75 2.25
N THR A 63 0.71 -18.78 3.28
CA THR A 63 0.24 -18.71 4.66
C THR A 63 -0.39 -17.35 4.98
N THR A 64 -1.36 -17.34 5.89
CA THR A 64 -1.97 -16.10 6.40
C THR A 64 -0.93 -15.15 6.97
N GLU A 65 0.10 -15.69 7.65
CA GLU A 65 1.22 -14.91 8.18
C GLU A 65 2.00 -14.22 7.05
N SER A 66 2.32 -14.94 5.97
CA SER A 66 3.03 -14.37 4.82
C SER A 66 2.22 -13.28 4.13
N ALA A 67 0.93 -13.51 3.91
CA ALA A 67 0.01 -12.49 3.40
C ALA A 67 -0.05 -11.26 4.34
N GLY A 68 -0.05 -11.51 5.65
CA GLY A 68 0.01 -10.49 6.70
C GLY A 68 1.29 -9.66 6.66
N LYS A 69 2.45 -10.29 6.46
CA LYS A 69 3.75 -9.60 6.32
C LYS A 69 3.76 -8.66 5.10
N ILE A 70 3.29 -9.13 3.94
CA ILE A 70 3.19 -8.32 2.72
C ILE A 70 2.23 -7.14 2.94
N GLY A 71 1.03 -7.42 3.42
CA GLY A 71 0.01 -6.41 3.66
C GLY A 71 0.42 -5.39 4.73
N GLY A 72 1.07 -5.86 5.80
CA GLY A 72 1.58 -5.04 6.90
C GLY A 72 2.74 -4.14 6.46
N LYS A 73 3.65 -4.62 5.62
CA LYS A 73 4.72 -3.78 5.06
C LYS A 73 4.15 -2.63 4.23
N ILE A 74 3.21 -2.92 3.34
CA ILE A 74 2.57 -1.89 2.50
C ILE A 74 1.74 -0.94 3.37
N GLY A 75 0.75 -1.49 4.10
CA GLY A 75 -0.21 -0.71 4.87
C GLY A 75 0.42 0.06 6.04
N GLY A 76 1.35 -0.55 6.77
CA GLY A 76 2.05 0.11 7.87
C GLY A 76 2.91 1.28 7.39
N THR A 77 3.59 1.12 6.25
CA THR A 77 4.36 2.23 5.64
C THR A 77 3.42 3.34 5.18
N MET A 78 2.30 2.99 4.54
CA MET A 78 1.28 3.96 4.12
C MET A 78 0.76 4.78 5.30
N VAL A 79 0.36 4.12 6.39
CA VAL A 79 -0.16 4.80 7.59
C VAL A 79 0.90 5.72 8.19
N ARG A 80 2.15 5.26 8.30
CA ARG A 80 3.26 6.08 8.80
C ARG A 80 3.45 7.35 7.99
N GLU A 81 3.47 7.25 6.66
CA GLU A 81 3.68 8.41 5.79
C GLU A 81 2.45 9.33 5.77
N MET A 82 1.21 8.80 5.87
CA MET A 82 0.01 9.63 6.01
C MET A 82 0.03 10.46 7.30
N ILE A 83 0.40 9.83 8.42
CA ILE A 83 0.52 10.53 9.71
C ILE A 83 1.58 11.63 9.63
N LYS A 84 2.73 11.32 9.03
CA LYS A 84 3.81 12.29 8.82
C LYS A 84 3.35 13.48 7.98
N LEU A 85 2.63 13.23 6.88
CA LEU A 85 2.08 14.28 6.03
C LEU A 85 1.07 15.15 6.79
N ALA A 86 0.18 14.54 7.58
CA ALA A 86 -0.78 15.27 8.40
C ALA A 86 -0.09 16.14 9.46
N GLN A 87 0.92 15.60 10.16
CA GLN A 87 1.72 16.35 11.13
C GLN A 87 2.41 17.56 10.47
N GLN A 88 2.95 17.40 9.26
CA GLN A 88 3.54 18.48 8.50
C GLN A 88 2.52 19.58 8.16
N GLN A 89 1.33 19.21 7.70
CA GLN A 89 0.25 20.17 7.38
C GLN A 89 -0.18 20.96 8.62
N LEU A 90 -0.34 20.29 9.77
CA LEU A 90 -0.68 20.92 11.04
C LEU A 90 0.43 21.89 11.50
N SER A 91 1.69 21.49 11.41
CA SER A 91 2.84 22.34 11.81
C SER A 91 3.00 23.59 10.96
N GLN A 92 2.57 23.54 9.68
CA GLN A 92 2.69 24.65 8.74
C GLN A 92 1.50 25.61 8.78
N GLY A 93 0.57 25.45 9.73
CA GLY A 93 -0.59 26.34 9.86
C GLY A 93 -1.50 26.36 8.64
N LYS A 94 -1.52 25.26 7.85
CA LYS A 94 -2.50 25.05 6.79
C LYS A 94 -3.57 24.10 7.32
N PRO A 95 -4.53 24.58 8.15
CA PRO A 95 -5.69 23.77 8.47
C PRO A 95 -6.41 23.45 7.16
N GLY A 96 -6.88 22.20 7.04
CA GLY A 96 -7.51 21.68 5.83
C GLY A 96 -8.52 22.70 5.27
N ARG A 97 -8.27 23.11 4.03
CA ARG A 97 -9.29 23.80 3.23
C ARG A 97 -10.47 22.90 3.00
#